data_AF-A0A354GJA1-F1
#
_entry.id   AF-A0A354GJA1-F1
#
_cell.length_a   1.000
_cell.length_b   1.000
_cell.length_c   1.000
_cell.angle_alpha   90.00
_cell.angle_beta   90.00
_cell.angle_gamma   90.00
#
_symmetry.space_group_name_H-M   'P 1'
#
loop_
_entity.id
_entity.type
_entity.pdbx_description
1 polymer ?
#
loop_
_entity_poly.entity_id
_entity_poly.type
_entity_poly.pdbx_seq_one_letter_code
_entity_poly.pdbx_strand_id
1 'polypeptide(L)'
;MRKDLYHTLYESHLSYCISVWGGCALYKTARLWVSQKQCIRLLFGDKEAFLDKFRTAARARPFANQLLGEDFYRLEHTKPLFKEHKILVLKNLYVYHTYMELFKILKLRDPMVIFEQFKISDRKPDLIISDFPAEHFISKSTKLWNTITPKLKLTDYSMKINTMKNNLKRLLLLLQNSNDPVTWTSEDFNIQRMSSL
;
A
#
# COMPACT_ATOMS: atom_id res chain seq x y z
N MET A 1 18.96 10.64 -1.84
CA MET A 1 18.52 11.48 -2.99
C MET A 1 17.34 10.88 -3.76
N ARG A 2 17.46 9.76 -4.49
CA ARG A 2 16.33 9.22 -5.31
C ARG A 2 15.12 8.77 -4.49
N LYS A 3 15.37 8.19 -3.30
CA LYS A 3 14.33 7.80 -2.34
C LYS A 3 13.60 9.01 -1.75
N ASP A 4 14.34 10.06 -1.41
CA ASP A 4 13.76 11.30 -0.89
C ASP A 4 12.89 12.00 -1.94
N LEU A 5 13.30 11.94 -3.21
CA LEU A 5 12.52 12.44 -4.33
C LEU A 5 11.20 11.66 -4.52
N TYR A 6 11.25 10.32 -4.43
CA TYR A 6 10.05 9.50 -4.44
C TYR A 6 9.10 9.84 -3.28
N HIS A 7 9.65 9.98 -2.06
CA HIS A 7 8.87 10.34 -0.88
C HIS A 7 8.21 11.72 -1.02
N THR A 8 8.96 12.70 -1.54
CA THR A 8 8.53 14.10 -1.65
C THR A 8 7.53 14.31 -2.78
N LEU A 9 7.72 13.68 -3.94
CA LEU A 9 6.89 13.90 -5.13
C LEU A 9 5.73 12.92 -5.25
N TYR A 10 5.89 11.68 -4.79
CA TYR A 10 4.90 10.63 -5.05
C TYR A 10 4.21 10.15 -3.78
N GLU A 11 4.98 9.72 -2.76
CA GLU A 11 4.39 9.16 -1.53
C GLU A 11 3.58 10.20 -0.76
N SER A 12 4.07 11.44 -0.63
CA SER A 12 3.35 12.55 0.00
C SER A 12 1.96 12.77 -0.59
N HIS A 13 1.85 12.82 -1.92
CA HIS A 13 0.60 13.00 -2.65
C HIS A 13 -0.30 11.79 -2.51
N LEU A 14 0.23 10.57 -2.57
CA LEU A 14 -0.56 9.37 -2.34
C LEU A 14 -1.14 9.32 -0.92
N SER A 15 -0.33 9.65 0.09
CA SER A 15 -0.77 9.72 1.48
C SER A 15 -1.87 10.77 1.67
N TYR A 16 -1.72 11.95 1.09
CA TYR A 16 -2.76 12.97 1.10
C TYR A 16 -4.04 12.47 0.41
N CYS A 17 -3.91 11.95 -0.82
CA CYS A 17 -5.04 11.47 -1.60
C CYS A 17 -5.81 10.37 -0.86
N ILE A 18 -5.16 9.45 -0.15
CA ILE A 18 -5.80 8.38 0.67
C ILE A 18 -6.90 8.92 1.59
N SER A 19 -6.68 10.06 2.24
CA SER A 19 -7.69 10.70 3.07
C SER A 19 -8.89 11.24 2.27
N VAL A 20 -8.69 11.61 1.00
CA VAL A 20 -9.70 12.27 0.14
C VAL A 20 -10.59 11.27 -0.59
N TRP A 21 -10.02 10.31 -1.32
CA TRP A 21 -10.81 9.31 -2.08
C TRP A 21 -11.27 8.10 -1.26
N GLY A 22 -10.74 7.92 -0.05
CA GLY A 22 -11.06 6.79 0.82
C GLY A 22 -10.84 5.43 0.15
N GLY A 23 -11.66 4.44 0.53
CA GLY A 23 -11.61 3.09 -0.03
C GLY A 23 -12.26 2.97 -1.41
N CYS A 24 -11.85 3.81 -2.36
CA CYS A 24 -12.37 3.82 -3.71
C CYS A 24 -12.16 2.47 -4.43
N ALA A 25 -13.07 2.10 -5.33
CA ALA A 25 -13.02 0.82 -6.05
C ALA A 25 -11.72 0.65 -6.85
N LEU A 26 -11.23 -0.60 -6.93
CA LEU A 26 -9.92 -0.94 -7.52
C LEU A 26 -9.74 -0.45 -8.97
N TYR A 27 -10.80 -0.46 -9.78
CA TYR A 27 -10.72 0.00 -11.17
C TYR A 27 -10.40 1.50 -11.27
N LYS A 28 -10.85 2.32 -10.30
CA LYS A 28 -10.53 3.75 -10.23
C LYS A 28 -9.09 3.99 -9.77
N THR A 29 -8.56 3.09 -8.93
CA THR A 29 -7.19 3.19 -8.40
C THR A 29 -6.13 2.54 -9.29
N ALA A 30 -6.55 1.81 -10.33
CA ALA A 30 -5.67 1.11 -11.26
C ALA A 30 -4.69 2.05 -11.98
N ARG A 31 -5.14 3.25 -12.38
CA ARG A 31 -4.27 4.24 -13.04
C ARG A 31 -3.16 4.74 -12.11
N LEU A 32 -3.45 4.92 -10.82
CA LEU A 32 -2.46 5.32 -9.83
C LEU A 32 -1.48 4.19 -9.53
N TRP A 33 -1.94 2.94 -9.56
CA TRP A 33 -1.04 1.78 -9.47
C TRP A 33 -0.06 1.69 -10.65
N VAL A 34 -0.55 1.88 -11.89
CA VAL A 34 0.31 1.90 -13.08
C VAL A 34 1.31 3.05 -13.01
N SER A 35 0.85 4.23 -12.57
CA SER A 35 1.71 5.41 -12.40
C SER A 35 2.79 5.18 -11.34
N GLN A 36 2.49 4.50 -10.23
CA GLN A 36 3.47 4.18 -9.19
C GLN A 36 4.58 3.29 -9.74
N LYS A 37 4.19 2.24 -10.48
CA LYS A 37 5.15 1.34 -11.14
C LYS A 37 6.03 2.08 -12.15
N GLN A 38 5.46 3.00 -12.92
CA GLN A 38 6.21 3.81 -13.88
C GLN A 38 7.21 4.74 -13.17
N CYS A 39 6.80 5.40 -12.09
CA CYS A 39 7.69 6.26 -11.30
C CYS A 39 8.85 5.47 -10.70
N ILE A 40 8.59 4.27 -10.18
CA ILE A 40 9.64 3.44 -9.59
C ILE A 40 10.64 2.97 -10.65
N ARG A 41 10.20 2.58 -11.85
CA ARG A 41 11.11 2.26 -12.95
C ARG A 41 11.96 3.46 -13.36
N LEU A 42 11.37 4.65 -13.44
CA LEU A 42 12.10 5.86 -13.84
C LEU A 42 13.15 6.28 -12.79
N LEU A 43 12.83 6.14 -11.50
CA LEU A 43 13.70 6.58 -10.41
C LEU A 43 14.76 5.54 -10.03
N PHE A 44 14.39 4.27 -10.02
CA PHE A 44 15.19 3.18 -9.47
C PHE A 44 15.59 2.10 -10.49
N GLY A 45 14.89 2.04 -11.61
CA GLY A 45 15.21 1.10 -12.69
C GLY A 45 16.33 1.58 -13.60
N ASP A 46 16.52 0.86 -14.70
CA ASP A 46 17.54 1.17 -15.70
C ASP A 46 17.15 2.39 -16.56
N LYS A 47 17.79 3.53 -16.28
CA LYS A 47 17.57 4.80 -16.97
C LYS A 47 18.00 4.73 -18.44
N GLU A 48 19.07 4.02 -18.76
CA GLU A 48 19.59 3.93 -20.13
C GLU A 48 18.64 3.12 -21.01
N ALA A 49 18.20 1.97 -20.50
CA ALA A 49 17.17 1.17 -21.16
C ALA A 49 15.83 1.93 -21.30
N PHE A 50 15.47 2.75 -20.32
CA PHE A 50 14.24 3.57 -20.38
C PHE A 50 14.32 4.69 -21.42
N LEU A 51 15.47 5.39 -21.51
CA LEU A 51 15.69 6.45 -22.49
C LEU A 51 15.81 5.92 -23.92
N ASP A 52 16.35 4.71 -24.06
CA ASP A 52 16.41 4.03 -25.34
C ASP A 52 15.01 3.56 -25.79
N LYS A 53 14.32 4.45 -26.49
CA LYS A 53 12.98 4.19 -27.06
C LYS A 53 12.98 3.00 -28.02
N PHE A 54 14.12 2.58 -28.57
CA PHE A 54 14.19 1.36 -29.37
C PHE A 54 13.91 0.10 -28.53
N ARG A 55 14.44 0.06 -27.30
CA ARG A 55 14.23 -1.01 -26.31
C ARG A 55 12.85 -0.98 -25.69
N THR A 56 12.22 0.19 -25.59
CA THR A 56 10.94 0.37 -24.88
C THR A 56 9.72 0.60 -25.76
N ALA A 57 9.87 1.07 -27.01
CA ALA A 57 8.75 1.44 -27.89
C ALA A 57 8.87 0.81 -29.28
N ALA A 58 7.88 -0.01 -29.65
CA ALA A 58 7.84 -0.69 -30.96
C ALA A 58 7.84 0.28 -32.16
N ARG A 59 7.33 1.51 -32.00
CA ARG A 59 7.19 2.51 -33.07
C ARG A 59 8.50 3.20 -33.47
N ALA A 60 9.55 3.12 -32.65
CA ALA A 60 10.83 3.77 -32.91
C ALA A 60 11.85 2.83 -33.58
N ARG A 61 11.41 1.65 -34.07
CA ARG A 61 12.31 0.59 -34.54
C ARG A 61 12.57 0.67 -36.05
N PRO A 62 13.83 0.45 -36.50
CA PRO A 62 14.13 0.23 -37.91
C PRO A 62 13.38 -0.99 -38.45
N PHE A 63 13.01 -0.94 -39.73
CA PHE A 63 12.15 -1.94 -40.39
C PHE A 63 12.63 -3.39 -40.23
N ALA A 64 13.95 -3.63 -40.22
CA ALA A 64 14.54 -4.96 -40.09
C ALA A 64 14.35 -5.62 -38.71
N ASN A 65 14.12 -4.83 -37.66
CA ASN A 65 14.05 -5.30 -36.27
C ASN A 65 12.63 -5.18 -35.68
N GLN A 66 11.59 -5.29 -36.50
CA GLN A 66 10.20 -5.12 -36.04
C GLN A 66 9.63 -6.38 -35.35
N LEU A 67 10.04 -7.57 -35.81
CA LEU A 67 9.61 -8.86 -35.25
C LEU A 67 10.56 -9.28 -34.13
N LEU A 68 10.19 -8.98 -32.89
CA LEU A 68 10.93 -9.36 -31.69
C LEU A 68 10.00 -10.18 -30.78
N GLY A 69 10.52 -11.28 -30.22
CA GLY A 69 9.78 -12.17 -29.32
C GLY A 69 9.42 -11.53 -27.98
N GLU A 70 8.61 -12.22 -27.17
CA GLU A 70 8.15 -11.75 -25.85
C GLU A 70 9.30 -11.33 -24.92
N ASP A 71 10.46 -11.97 -25.05
CA ASP A 71 11.65 -11.69 -24.24
C ASP A 71 12.22 -10.28 -24.45
N PHE A 72 12.01 -9.67 -25.62
CA PHE A 72 12.54 -8.34 -25.93
C PHE A 72 11.61 -7.21 -25.49
N TYR A 73 10.29 -7.44 -25.42
CA TYR A 73 9.31 -6.44 -24.99
C TYR A 73 8.90 -6.63 -23.53
N ARG A 74 9.88 -6.81 -22.64
CA ARG A 74 9.61 -6.95 -21.20
C ARG A 74 9.98 -5.69 -20.45
N LEU A 75 8.97 -4.94 -20.02
CA LEU A 75 9.18 -3.87 -19.04
C LEU A 75 9.81 -4.46 -17.78
N GLU A 76 10.79 -3.76 -17.22
CA GLU A 76 11.48 -4.16 -16.00
C GLU A 76 10.48 -4.53 -14.89
N HIS A 77 10.79 -5.61 -14.18
CA HIS A 77 9.97 -6.11 -13.08
C HIS A 77 10.02 -5.15 -11.91
N THR A 78 8.84 -4.71 -11.48
CA THR A 78 8.77 -3.70 -10.41
C THR A 78 8.87 -4.31 -9.02
N LYS A 79 8.39 -5.54 -8.81
CA LYS A 79 8.35 -6.15 -7.48
C LYS A 79 9.74 -6.22 -6.79
N PRO A 80 10.82 -6.59 -7.49
CA PRO A 80 12.18 -6.51 -6.93
C PRO A 80 12.56 -5.09 -6.48
N LEU A 81 12.27 -4.07 -7.30
CA LEU A 81 12.56 -2.66 -6.97
C LEU A 81 11.80 -2.18 -5.73
N PHE A 82 10.53 -2.60 -5.57
CA PHE A 82 9.75 -2.31 -4.37
C PHE A 82 10.36 -2.96 -3.12
N LYS A 83 10.81 -4.22 -3.25
CA LYS A 83 11.44 -4.98 -2.16
C LYS A 83 12.76 -4.35 -1.72
N GLU A 84 13.64 -4.05 -2.68
CA GLU A 84 14.95 -3.45 -2.45
C GLU A 84 14.84 -2.11 -1.70
N HIS A 85 13.96 -1.23 -2.16
CA HIS A 85 13.80 0.11 -1.57
C HIS A 85 12.85 0.17 -0.37
N LYS A 86 12.25 -0.97 0.01
CA LYS A 86 11.26 -1.11 1.10
C LYS A 86 10.08 -0.16 0.93
N ILE A 87 9.59 -0.05 -0.31
CA ILE A 87 8.46 0.80 -0.70
C ILE A 87 7.16 -0.01 -0.58
N LEU A 88 6.13 0.60 -0.01
CA LEU A 88 4.79 0.02 0.04
C LEU A 88 4.05 0.29 -1.27
N VAL A 89 3.38 -0.74 -1.77
CA VAL A 89 2.42 -0.62 -2.87
C VAL A 89 1.21 0.19 -2.44
N LEU A 90 0.61 0.94 -3.36
CA LEU A 90 -0.61 1.74 -3.16
C LEU A 90 -1.68 1.06 -2.29
N LYS A 91 -1.99 -0.21 -2.55
CA LYS A 91 -2.98 -0.98 -1.77
C LYS A 91 -2.58 -1.14 -0.30
N ASN A 92 -1.32 -1.51 -0.06
CA ASN A 92 -0.77 -1.66 1.30
C ASN A 92 -0.57 -0.29 1.98
N LEU A 93 -0.29 0.75 1.20
CA LEU A 93 -0.21 2.13 1.67
C LEU A 93 -1.58 2.61 2.17
N TYR A 94 -2.66 2.31 1.44
CA TYR A 94 -4.03 2.57 1.89
C TYR A 94 -4.33 1.89 3.23
N VAL A 95 -4.02 0.60 3.36
CA VAL A 95 -4.20 -0.15 4.62
C VAL A 95 -3.41 0.48 5.76
N TYR A 96 -2.14 0.82 5.48
CA TYR A 96 -1.25 1.44 6.43
C TYR A 96 -1.81 2.77 6.97
N HIS A 97 -2.21 3.68 6.10
CA HIS A 97 -2.73 4.99 6.52
C HIS A 97 -4.07 4.87 7.23
N THR A 98 -5.02 4.11 6.67
CA THR A 98 -6.35 3.93 7.26
C THR A 98 -6.27 3.35 8.68
N TYR A 99 -5.41 2.33 8.87
CA TYR A 99 -5.20 1.74 10.18
C TYR A 99 -4.54 2.74 11.15
N MET A 100 -3.50 3.45 10.69
CA MET A 100 -2.77 4.39 11.56
C MET A 100 -3.61 5.60 11.96
N GLU A 101 -4.50 6.07 11.09
CA GLU A 101 -5.47 7.12 11.42
C GLU A 101 -6.43 6.64 12.50
N LEU A 102 -7.03 5.46 12.31
CA LEU A 102 -7.91 4.87 13.33
C LEU A 102 -7.18 4.63 14.67
N PHE A 103 -5.95 4.10 14.63
CA PHE A 103 -5.15 3.92 15.84
C PHE A 103 -4.93 5.23 16.60
N LYS A 104 -4.64 6.33 15.88
CA LYS A 104 -4.48 7.65 16.49
C LYS A 104 -5.78 8.17 17.06
N ILE A 105 -6.90 8.03 16.34
CA ILE A 105 -8.22 8.45 16.81
C ILE A 105 -8.57 7.74 18.11
N LEU A 106 -8.39 6.43 18.18
CA LEU A 106 -8.71 5.64 19.38
C LEU A 106 -7.76 5.95 20.55
N LYS A 107 -6.46 6.10 20.27
CA LYS A 107 -5.45 6.36 21.30
C LYS A 107 -5.54 7.78 21.86
N LEU A 108 -5.72 8.78 20.99
CA LEU A 108 -5.71 10.20 21.36
C LEU A 108 -7.12 10.73 21.67
N ARG A 109 -8.17 9.99 21.30
CA ARG A 109 -9.58 10.41 21.36
C ARG A 109 -9.83 11.72 20.61
N ASP A 110 -9.16 11.87 19.47
CA ASP A 110 -9.16 13.09 18.66
C ASP A 110 -9.19 12.76 17.15
N PRO A 111 -10.10 13.36 16.35
CA PRO A 111 -11.20 14.25 16.76
C PRO A 111 -12.35 13.52 17.44
N MET A 112 -12.87 14.10 18.53
CA MET A 112 -13.93 13.51 19.36
C MET A 112 -15.17 13.11 18.55
N VAL A 113 -15.57 13.93 17.59
CA VAL A 113 -16.73 13.67 16.71
C VAL A 113 -16.59 12.36 15.93
N ILE A 114 -15.38 12.02 15.49
CA ILE A 114 -15.12 10.77 14.77
C ILE A 114 -14.95 9.62 15.78
N PHE A 115 -14.32 9.89 16.93
CA PHE A 115 -14.17 8.91 18.00
C PHE A 115 -15.52 8.38 18.50
N GLU A 116 -16.50 9.26 18.72
CA GLU A 116 -17.85 8.91 19.19
C GLU A 116 -18.62 8.00 18.22
N GLN A 117 -18.25 7.98 16.93
CA GLN A 117 -18.85 7.10 15.94
C GLN A 117 -18.35 5.65 16.07
N PHE A 118 -17.26 5.40 16.80
CA PHE A 118 -16.73 4.06 17.04
C PHE A 118 -17.28 3.48 18.35
N LYS A 119 -18.06 2.41 18.24
CA LYS A 119 -18.51 1.64 19.40
C LYS A 119 -17.49 0.56 19.74
N ILE A 120 -16.79 0.71 20.85
CA ILE A 120 -15.86 -0.31 21.35
C ILE A 120 -16.65 -1.34 22.16
N SER A 121 -16.28 -2.62 22.04
CA SER A 121 -16.92 -3.69 22.81
C SER A 121 -16.50 -3.67 24.28
N ASP A 122 -17.48 -3.72 25.19
CA ASP A 122 -17.22 -3.81 26.64
C ASP A 122 -16.48 -5.10 27.03
N ARG A 123 -16.68 -6.19 26.25
CA ARG A 123 -16.05 -7.49 26.52
C ARG A 123 -14.63 -7.59 25.98
N LYS A 124 -14.31 -6.82 24.94
CA LYS A 124 -13.04 -6.87 24.20
C LYS A 124 -12.63 -5.46 23.79
N PRO A 125 -11.71 -4.81 24.53
CA PRO A 125 -11.36 -3.39 24.31
C PRO A 125 -10.63 -3.14 22.99
N ASP A 126 -10.16 -4.19 22.35
CA ASP A 126 -9.51 -4.20 21.03
C ASP A 126 -10.50 -4.41 19.87
N LEU A 127 -11.78 -4.71 20.15
CA LEU A 127 -12.80 -4.95 19.14
C LEU A 127 -13.71 -3.74 18.96
N ILE A 128 -13.84 -3.30 17.72
CA ILE A 128 -14.78 -2.24 17.33
C ILE A 128 -16.02 -2.89 16.72
N ILE A 129 -17.18 -2.56 17.27
CA ILE A 129 -18.47 -2.99 16.78
C ILE A 129 -18.80 -2.16 15.54
N SER A 130 -18.95 -2.83 14.40
CA SER A 130 -19.43 -2.18 13.19
C SER A 130 -20.94 -2.20 13.20
N ASP A 131 -21.56 -1.02 13.18
CA ASP A 131 -22.90 -0.88 12.64
C ASP A 131 -22.82 -1.11 11.11
N PHE A 132 -23.93 -1.52 10.49
CA PHE A 132 -24.10 -2.03 9.10
C PHE A 132 -22.98 -1.75 8.07
N PRO A 133 -22.64 -2.73 7.20
CA PRO A 133 -21.57 -2.58 6.22
C PRO A 133 -21.86 -1.41 5.27
N ALA A 134 -20.95 -0.46 5.22
CA ALA A 134 -21.09 0.74 4.39
C ALA A 134 -19.74 1.11 3.76
N GLU A 135 -19.78 1.89 2.68
CA GLU A 135 -18.58 2.25 1.90
C GLU A 135 -17.78 3.42 2.49
N HIS A 136 -18.19 3.95 3.65
CA HIS A 136 -17.54 5.08 4.33
C HIS A 136 -16.32 4.64 5.17
N PHE A 137 -15.52 5.64 5.58
CA PHE A 137 -14.28 5.44 6.33
C PHE A 137 -14.48 4.55 7.56
N ILE A 138 -15.44 4.86 8.44
CA ILE A 138 -15.68 4.15 9.71
C ILE A 138 -15.86 2.64 9.50
N SER A 139 -16.69 2.21 8.55
CA SER A 139 -16.95 0.78 8.32
C SER A 139 -15.69 0.07 7.77
N LYS A 140 -14.96 0.72 6.85
CA LYS A 140 -13.72 0.17 6.29
C LYS A 140 -12.59 0.12 7.31
N SER A 141 -12.39 1.19 8.08
CA SER A 141 -11.36 1.27 9.11
C SER A 141 -11.64 0.26 10.22
N THR A 142 -12.90 0.10 10.65
CA THR A 142 -13.33 -0.93 11.60
C THR A 142 -13.05 -2.34 11.09
N LYS A 143 -13.39 -2.65 9.83
CA LYS A 143 -13.09 -3.96 9.23
C LYS A 143 -11.58 -4.25 9.20
N LEU A 144 -10.78 -3.25 8.80
CA LEU A 144 -9.32 -3.37 8.79
C LEU A 144 -8.76 -3.56 10.19
N TRP A 145 -9.24 -2.79 11.17
CA TRP A 145 -8.86 -2.89 12.56
C TRP A 145 -9.11 -4.29 13.11
N ASN A 146 -10.35 -4.78 13.04
CA ASN A 146 -10.71 -6.09 13.56
C ASN A 146 -9.94 -7.24 12.88
N THR A 147 -9.43 -7.03 11.66
CA THR A 147 -8.58 -8.01 10.95
C THR A 147 -7.11 -7.95 11.36
N ILE A 148 -6.57 -6.75 11.61
CA ILE A 148 -5.14 -6.50 11.81
C ILE A 148 -4.77 -6.47 13.30
N THR A 149 -5.59 -5.86 14.14
CA THR A 149 -5.33 -5.67 15.57
C THR A 149 -5.02 -6.98 16.31
N PRO A 150 -5.77 -8.09 16.09
CA PRO A 150 -5.44 -9.37 16.74
C PRO A 150 -4.06 -9.91 16.32
N LYS A 151 -3.64 -9.65 15.08
CA LYS A 151 -2.35 -10.11 14.55
C LYS A 151 -1.17 -9.31 15.08
N LEU A 152 -1.42 -8.06 15.45
CA LEU A 152 -0.46 -7.19 16.11
C LEU A 152 -0.36 -7.47 17.61
N LYS A 153 -1.19 -8.38 18.16
CA LYS A 153 -1.29 -8.71 19.59
C LYS A 153 -1.45 -7.45 20.45
N LEU A 154 -2.22 -6.48 19.96
CA LEU A 154 -2.48 -5.25 20.68
C LEU A 154 -3.49 -5.54 21.80
N THR A 155 -3.03 -5.54 23.05
CA THR A 155 -3.89 -5.73 24.23
C THR A 155 -4.42 -4.41 24.78
N ASP A 156 -3.70 -3.31 24.54
CA ASP A 156 -4.05 -1.98 25.04
C ASP A 156 -3.60 -0.85 24.07
N TYR A 157 -4.03 0.38 24.36
CA TYR A 157 -3.61 1.57 23.60
C TYR A 157 -2.31 2.21 24.15
N SER A 158 -1.57 1.53 25.02
CA SER A 158 -0.34 2.07 25.64
C SER A 158 0.80 2.18 24.63
N MET A 159 0.82 1.29 23.63
CA MET A 159 1.86 1.18 22.61
C MET A 159 2.17 2.52 21.92
N LYS A 160 3.46 2.90 21.88
CA LYS A 160 3.88 4.14 21.22
C LYS A 160 3.48 4.13 19.74
N ILE A 161 2.99 5.26 19.24
CA ILE A 161 2.55 5.43 17.84
C ILE A 161 3.65 5.01 16.87
N ASN A 162 4.91 5.37 17.16
CA ASN A 162 6.03 5.01 16.29
C ASN A 162 6.32 3.49 16.27
N THR A 163 6.15 2.80 17.40
CA THR A 163 6.30 1.34 17.45
C THR A 163 5.21 0.68 16.61
N MET A 164 3.97 1.13 16.75
CA MET A 164 2.85 0.61 15.97
C MET A 164 3.04 0.84 14.47
N LYS A 165 3.46 2.06 14.11
CA LYS A 165 3.83 2.48 12.77
C LYS A 165 4.87 1.53 12.14
N ASN A 166 5.93 1.22 12.86
CA ASN A 166 7.02 0.39 12.37
C ASN A 166 6.61 -1.08 12.26
N ASN A 167 5.86 -1.60 13.24
CA ASN A 167 5.37 -2.96 13.25
C ASN A 167 4.41 -3.23 12.09
N LEU A 168 3.43 -2.34 11.88
CA LEU A 168 2.50 -2.44 10.77
C LEU A 168 3.22 -2.36 9.42
N LYS A 169 4.12 -1.38 9.25
CA LYS A 169 4.90 -1.24 8.01
C LYS A 169 5.73 -2.50 7.73
N ARG A 170 6.35 -3.08 8.76
CA ARG A 170 7.11 -4.33 8.65
C ARG A 170 6.22 -5.50 8.20
N LEU A 171 5.06 -5.70 8.84
CA LEU A 171 4.16 -6.78 8.45
C LEU A 171 3.62 -6.63 7.02
N LEU A 172 3.27 -5.42 6.61
CA LEU A 172 2.80 -5.16 5.25
C LEU A 172 3.89 -5.39 4.20
N LEU A 173 5.14 -5.03 4.51
CA LEU A 173 6.28 -5.34 3.65
C LEU A 173 6.57 -6.85 3.59
N LEU A 174 6.37 -7.58 4.67
CA LEU A 174 6.52 -9.04 4.67
C LEU A 174 5.43 -9.70 3.81
N LEU A 175 4.16 -9.29 3.97
CA LEU A 175 3.04 -9.77 3.16
C LEU A 175 3.27 -9.50 1.67
N GLN A 176 3.70 -8.28 1.33
CA GLN A 176 3.92 -7.86 -0.05
C GLN A 176 4.97 -8.72 -0.78
N ASN A 177 5.89 -9.32 -0.02
CA ASN A 177 7.05 -10.04 -0.54
C ASN A 177 7.00 -11.55 -0.24
N SER A 178 5.88 -12.07 0.27
CA SER A 178 5.79 -13.47 0.73
C SER A 178 5.64 -14.47 -0.41
N ASN A 179 5.05 -14.07 -1.54
CA ASN A 179 4.80 -14.96 -2.67
C ASN A 179 5.92 -14.83 -3.73
N ASP A 180 5.56 -14.84 -5.02
CA ASP A 180 6.52 -14.79 -6.11
C ASP A 180 7.43 -13.54 -6.03
N PRO A 181 8.77 -13.67 -6.06
CA PRO A 181 9.68 -12.52 -6.04
C PRO A 181 9.52 -11.57 -7.24
N VAL A 182 8.99 -12.03 -8.36
CA VAL A 182 8.99 -11.27 -9.63
C VAL A 182 7.63 -10.68 -9.96
N THR A 183 6.55 -11.47 -9.87
CA THR A 183 5.21 -11.03 -10.27
C THR A 183 4.32 -10.66 -9.08
N TRP A 184 3.41 -9.71 -9.33
CA TRP A 184 2.41 -9.29 -8.38
C TRP A 184 1.20 -10.24 -8.42
N THR A 185 0.85 -10.78 -7.27
CA THR A 185 -0.30 -11.69 -7.10
C THR A 185 -1.37 -11.05 -6.21
N SER A 186 -2.62 -11.49 -6.33
CA SER A 186 -3.70 -11.01 -5.46
C SER A 186 -3.44 -11.32 -3.98
N GLU A 187 -2.69 -12.39 -3.70
CA GLU A 187 -2.33 -12.83 -2.36
C GLU A 187 -1.36 -11.88 -1.65
N ASP A 188 -0.54 -11.11 -2.39
CA ASP A 188 0.36 -10.09 -1.82
C ASP A 188 -0.39 -8.94 -1.10
N PHE A 189 -1.70 -8.88 -1.29
CA PHE A 189 -2.59 -7.86 -0.71
C PHE A 189 -3.62 -8.46 0.24
N ASN A 190 -3.53 -9.77 0.53
CA ASN A 190 -4.50 -10.46 1.38
C ASN A 190 -4.16 -10.26 2.86
N ILE A 191 -4.79 -9.27 3.48
CA ILE A 191 -4.58 -8.90 4.90
C ILE A 191 -4.91 -10.09 5.84
N GLN A 192 -5.82 -10.99 5.46
CA GLN A 192 -6.15 -12.18 6.25
C GLN A 192 -4.99 -13.17 6.35
N ARG A 193 -4.02 -13.13 5.42
CA ARG A 193 -2.81 -13.96 5.46
C ARG A 193 -1.62 -13.33 6.17
N MET A 194 -1.72 -12.08 6.65
CA MET A 194 -0.66 -11.46 7.44
C MET A 194 -0.27 -12.37 8.62
N SER A 195 1.03 -12.64 8.75
CA SER A 195 1.61 -13.36 9.89
C SER A 195 1.38 -12.58 11.19
N SER A 196 1.04 -13.29 12.27
CA SER A 196 1.01 -12.69 13.60
C SER A 196 2.41 -12.29 14.03
N LEU A 197 2.54 -11.15 14.72
CA LEU A 197 3.76 -10.74 15.41
C LEU A 197 4.08 -11.65 16.60
#